data_AF-A0A397V4E7-F1
#
_entry.id   AF-A0A397V4E7-F1
#
_cell.length_a   1.000
_cell.length_b   1.000
_cell.length_c   1.000
_cell.angle_alpha   90.00
_cell.angle_beta   90.00
_cell.angle_gamma   90.00
#
_symmetry.space_group_name_H-M   'P 1'
#
loop_
_entity.id
_entity.type
_entity.pdbx_description
1 polymer ?
#
loop_
_entity_poly.entity_id
_entity_poly.type
_entity_poly.pdbx_seq_one_letter_code
_entity_poly.pdbx_strand_id
1 'polypeptide(L)'
;IFSGAYIPIFSRNHPKVIEARNSNVPIIEIKKLEDKMTVNLSSHSLVVAIFASMLIMVLAGVILILINGSSYGIQVALAFAGSCWLILLIFPTIWLTSRPKPPLPNGEHYLLYSWKRVGKTLLSTRSLWQTMKFLFGWFLISDGVSTLIVVGVLFGKKHLEMTNTEMILMSALVPVFEIIGIYLFFFLQKLFHLTEKTIVITISIFSSILPLYGILGFWLPFGLNYKWEVGCIWYGSEFPLVQ
;
A
#
# COMPACT_ATOMS: atom_id res chain seq x y z
N ILE A 1 -1.47 2.67 -8.72
CA ILE A 1 -2.32 3.89 -8.86
C ILE A 1 -3.31 3.76 -10.03
N PHE A 2 -2.89 3.51 -11.28
CA PHE A 2 -3.82 3.40 -12.41
C PHE A 2 -4.70 2.14 -12.43
N SER A 3 -4.23 1.02 -11.89
CA SER A 3 -5.00 -0.23 -11.78
C SER A 3 -6.21 -0.12 -10.86
N GLY A 4 -6.07 0.61 -9.74
CA GLY A 4 -7.14 0.78 -8.75
C GLY A 4 -8.42 1.40 -9.30
N ALA A 5 -8.31 2.26 -10.31
CA ALA A 5 -9.46 2.89 -10.98
C ALA A 5 -10.32 1.91 -11.78
N TYR A 6 -9.82 0.70 -12.07
CA TYR A 6 -10.56 -0.33 -12.80
C TYR A 6 -11.22 -1.36 -11.87
N ILE A 7 -10.80 -1.45 -10.59
CA ILE A 7 -11.36 -2.41 -9.62
C ILE A 7 -12.88 -2.23 -9.47
N PRO A 8 -13.44 -1.01 -9.28
CA PRO A 8 -14.89 -0.84 -9.17
C PRO A 8 -15.66 -1.21 -10.46
N ILE A 9 -14.99 -1.23 -11.61
CA ILE A 9 -15.62 -1.54 -12.89
C ILE A 9 -15.62 -3.05 -13.11
N PHE A 10 -14.51 -3.71 -12.79
CA PHE A 10 -14.44 -5.16 -12.80
C PHE A 10 -15.39 -5.79 -11.78
N SER A 11 -15.57 -5.17 -10.61
CA SER A 11 -16.57 -5.64 -9.64
C SER A 11 -18.00 -5.49 -10.16
N ARG A 12 -18.35 -4.35 -10.80
CA ARG A 12 -19.67 -4.14 -11.43
C ARG A 12 -19.99 -5.12 -12.55
N ASN A 13 -18.98 -5.46 -13.35
CA ASN A 13 -19.12 -6.37 -14.49
C ASN A 13 -18.86 -7.84 -14.12
N HIS A 14 -18.74 -8.15 -12.82
CA HIS A 14 -18.53 -9.52 -12.38
C HIS A 14 -19.78 -10.37 -12.67
N PRO A 15 -19.65 -11.62 -13.16
CA PRO A 15 -20.79 -12.47 -13.54
C PRO A 15 -21.88 -12.57 -12.47
N LYS A 16 -21.49 -12.73 -11.20
CA LYS A 16 -22.42 -12.78 -10.05
C LYS A 16 -23.21 -11.48 -9.82
N VAL A 17 -22.61 -10.33 -10.12
CA VAL A 17 -23.27 -9.01 -9.98
C VAL A 17 -24.25 -8.77 -11.13
N ILE A 18 -23.88 -9.22 -12.34
CA ILE A 18 -24.76 -9.19 -13.52
C ILE A 18 -25.96 -10.12 -13.31
N GLU A 19 -25.73 -11.33 -12.79
CA GLU A 19 -26.79 -12.29 -12.46
C GLU A 19 -27.74 -11.74 -11.39
N ALA A 20 -27.21 -11.17 -10.30
CA ALA A 20 -28.04 -10.52 -9.27
C ALA A 20 -28.87 -9.35 -9.82
N ARG A 21 -28.31 -8.58 -10.77
CA ARG A 21 -29.03 -7.50 -11.46
C ARG A 21 -30.13 -8.04 -12.37
N ASN A 22 -29.88 -9.13 -13.09
CA ASN A 22 -30.85 -9.76 -13.98
C ASN A 22 -31.99 -10.45 -13.22
N SER A 23 -31.72 -10.94 -12.00
CA SER A 23 -32.70 -11.58 -11.12
C SER A 23 -33.55 -10.60 -10.30
N ASN A 24 -33.51 -9.29 -10.58
CA ASN A 24 -34.29 -8.23 -9.91
C ASN A 24 -34.15 -8.22 -8.37
N VAL A 25 -32.98 -8.62 -7.87
CA VAL A 25 -32.64 -8.58 -6.44
C VAL A 25 -32.64 -7.13 -5.95
N PRO A 26 -33.05 -6.82 -4.71
CA PRO A 26 -33.02 -5.47 -4.16
C PRO A 26 -31.64 -4.79 -4.33
N ILE A 27 -31.65 -3.51 -4.71
CA ILE A 27 -30.46 -2.70 -5.02
C ILE A 27 -29.42 -2.72 -3.88
N ILE A 28 -29.88 -2.79 -2.63
CA ILE A 28 -29.03 -2.83 -1.43
C ILE A 28 -28.15 -4.09 -1.42
N GLU A 29 -28.69 -5.23 -1.86
CA GLU A 29 -27.99 -6.50 -1.88
C GLU A 29 -27.02 -6.59 -3.06
N ILE A 30 -27.39 -6.02 -4.21
CA ILE A 30 -26.47 -5.83 -5.35
C ILE A 30 -25.27 -4.98 -4.93
N LYS A 31 -25.51 -3.89 -4.19
CA LYS A 31 -24.43 -3.01 -3.72
C LYS A 31 -23.50 -3.71 -2.73
N LYS A 32 -24.05 -4.46 -1.76
CA LYS A 32 -23.24 -5.29 -0.85
C LYS A 32 -22.41 -6.33 -1.60
N LEU A 33 -22.96 -6.92 -2.65
CA LEU A 33 -22.24 -7.87 -3.49
C LEU A 33 -21.10 -7.16 -4.27
N GLU A 34 -21.37 -6.01 -4.88
CA GLU A 34 -20.34 -5.18 -5.55
C GLU A 34 -19.21 -4.79 -4.60
N ASP A 35 -19.53 -4.34 -3.38
CA ASP A 35 -18.55 -3.98 -2.35
C ASP A 35 -17.69 -5.21 -1.98
N LYS A 36 -18.33 -6.36 -1.73
CA LYS A 36 -17.63 -7.62 -1.44
C LYS A 36 -16.69 -8.07 -2.58
N MET A 37 -17.13 -7.94 -3.83
CA MET A 37 -16.31 -8.28 -4.99
C MET A 37 -15.15 -7.30 -5.17
N THR A 38 -15.37 -6.02 -4.88
CA THR A 38 -14.34 -4.97 -4.92
C THR A 38 -13.24 -5.27 -3.90
N VAL A 39 -13.61 -5.59 -2.66
CA VAL A 39 -12.67 -5.95 -1.59
C VAL A 39 -11.87 -7.19 -1.95
N ASN A 40 -12.52 -8.24 -2.44
CA ASN A 40 -11.84 -9.48 -2.81
C ASN A 40 -10.87 -9.31 -4.00
N LEU A 41 -11.24 -8.49 -4.99
CA LEU A 41 -10.37 -8.20 -6.12
C LEU A 41 -9.17 -7.33 -5.71
N SER A 42 -9.42 -6.32 -4.85
CA SER A 42 -8.38 -5.45 -4.31
C SER A 42 -7.36 -6.24 -3.50
N SER A 43 -7.84 -7.07 -2.57
CA SER A 43 -6.96 -7.87 -1.72
C SER A 43 -6.10 -8.86 -2.50
N HIS A 44 -6.70 -9.56 -3.47
CA HIS A 44 -5.95 -10.50 -4.31
C HIS A 44 -4.88 -9.79 -5.15
N SER A 45 -5.22 -8.61 -5.70
CA SER A 45 -4.25 -7.80 -6.45
C SER A 45 -3.06 -7.36 -5.59
N LEU A 46 -3.31 -7.11 -4.31
CA LEU A 46 -2.29 -6.69 -3.36
C LEU A 46 -1.34 -7.83 -3.00
N VAL A 47 -1.88 -9.03 -2.74
CA VAL A 47 -1.07 -10.23 -2.47
C VAL A 47 -0.16 -10.54 -3.66
N VAL A 48 -0.70 -10.51 -4.88
CA VAL A 48 0.10 -10.73 -6.11
C VAL A 48 1.20 -9.67 -6.25
N ALA A 49 0.92 -8.41 -5.92
CA ALA A 49 1.91 -7.34 -5.96
C ALA A 49 3.06 -7.58 -4.96
N ILE A 50 2.77 -8.00 -3.72
CA ILE A 50 3.80 -8.29 -2.72
C ILE A 50 4.65 -9.50 -3.15
N PHE A 51 4.04 -10.56 -3.69
CA PHE A 51 4.79 -11.69 -4.24
C PHE A 51 5.73 -11.27 -5.38
N ALA A 52 5.27 -10.41 -6.29
CA ALA A 52 6.12 -9.88 -7.35
C ALA A 52 7.28 -9.02 -6.80
N SER A 53 6.99 -8.14 -5.83
CA SER A 53 8.00 -7.33 -5.14
C SER A 53 9.05 -8.19 -4.42
N MET A 54 8.60 -9.25 -3.73
CA MET A 54 9.49 -10.19 -3.05
C MET A 54 10.42 -10.89 -4.04
N LEU A 55 9.91 -11.31 -5.20
CA LEU A 55 10.72 -11.94 -6.25
C LEU A 55 11.78 -10.98 -6.81
N ILE A 56 11.39 -9.73 -7.12
CA ILE A 56 12.32 -8.71 -7.61
C ILE A 56 13.39 -8.40 -6.55
N MET A 57 13.02 -8.33 -5.28
CA MET A 57 13.95 -8.08 -4.18
C MET A 57 14.96 -9.21 -4.00
N VAL A 58 14.53 -10.47 -4.11
CA VAL A 58 15.45 -11.63 -4.07
C VAL A 58 16.43 -11.58 -5.25
N LEU A 59 15.95 -11.29 -6.46
CA LEU A 59 16.82 -11.15 -7.64
C LEU A 59 17.83 -10.00 -7.47
N ALA A 60 17.39 -8.86 -6.93
CA ALA A 60 18.27 -7.73 -6.62
C ALA A 60 19.32 -8.10 -5.55
N GLY A 61 18.94 -8.87 -4.54
CA GLY A 61 19.86 -9.42 -3.54
C GLY A 61 20.91 -10.37 -4.12
N VAL A 62 20.51 -11.25 -5.06
CA VAL A 62 21.43 -12.14 -5.77
C VAL A 62 22.46 -11.34 -6.58
N ILE A 63 22.02 -10.29 -7.28
CA ILE A 63 22.92 -9.39 -8.03
C ILE A 63 23.94 -8.73 -7.08
N LEU A 64 23.51 -8.30 -5.91
CA LEU A 64 24.40 -7.70 -4.90
C LEU A 64 25.48 -8.67 -4.41
N ILE A 65 25.12 -9.93 -4.16
CA ILE A 65 26.05 -10.97 -3.73
C ILE A 65 27.08 -11.26 -4.83
N LEU A 66 26.64 -11.35 -6.09
CA LEU A 66 27.53 -11.58 -7.24
C LEU A 66 28.55 -10.44 -7.45
N ILE A 67 28.22 -9.21 -7.06
CA ILE A 67 29.07 -8.01 -7.24
C ILE A 67 29.85 -7.66 -5.95
N ASN A 68 29.96 -8.61 -5.00
CA ASN A 68 30.70 -8.46 -3.74
C ASN A 68 30.28 -7.23 -2.91
N GLY A 69 29.00 -6.84 -2.95
CA GLY A 69 28.46 -5.82 -2.03
C GLY A 69 29.09 -4.42 -2.14
N SER A 70 29.76 -4.10 -3.25
CA SER A 70 30.33 -2.76 -3.47
C SER A 70 29.23 -1.70 -3.71
N SER A 71 29.56 -0.41 -3.56
CA SER A 71 28.65 0.71 -3.87
C SER A 71 28.13 0.65 -5.32
N TYR A 72 28.90 0.07 -6.23
CA TYR A 72 28.48 -0.18 -7.61
C TYR A 72 27.40 -1.26 -7.70
N GLY A 73 27.50 -2.34 -6.92
CA GLY A 73 26.49 -3.39 -6.85
C GLY A 73 25.11 -2.85 -6.44
N ILE A 74 25.06 -1.91 -5.50
CA ILE A 74 23.81 -1.25 -5.08
C ILE A 74 23.18 -0.45 -6.22
N GLN A 75 24.00 0.28 -6.99
CA GLN A 75 23.50 1.04 -8.16
C GLN A 75 22.94 0.12 -9.24
N VAL A 76 23.63 -1.00 -9.52
CA VAL A 76 23.17 -2.01 -10.50
C VAL A 76 21.86 -2.66 -10.06
N ALA A 77 21.75 -3.06 -8.79
CA ALA A 77 20.54 -3.62 -8.24
C ALA A 77 19.34 -2.64 -8.31
N LEU A 78 19.58 -1.36 -8.03
CA LEU A 78 18.57 -0.31 -8.14
C LEU A 78 18.13 -0.09 -9.60
N ALA A 79 19.08 -0.05 -10.54
CA ALA A 79 18.80 0.08 -11.97
C ALA A 79 17.99 -1.12 -12.50
N PHE A 80 18.31 -2.33 -12.04
CA PHE A 80 17.56 -3.54 -12.37
C PHE A 80 16.12 -3.47 -11.86
N ALA A 81 15.92 -3.16 -10.58
CA ALA A 81 14.58 -3.04 -9.98
C ALA A 81 13.73 -1.96 -10.69
N GLY A 82 14.34 -0.79 -10.98
CA GLY A 82 13.68 0.26 -11.74
C GLY A 82 13.31 -0.15 -13.18
N SER A 83 14.17 -0.92 -13.83
CA SER A 83 13.90 -1.47 -15.17
C SER A 83 12.74 -2.47 -15.14
N CYS A 84 12.74 -3.39 -14.18
CA CYS A 84 11.62 -4.32 -13.97
C CYS A 84 10.31 -3.57 -13.75
N TRP A 85 10.31 -2.52 -12.92
CA TRP A 85 9.14 -1.68 -12.69
C TRP A 85 8.62 -1.04 -13.99
N LEU A 86 9.49 -0.44 -14.81
CA LEU A 86 9.08 0.17 -16.08
C LEU A 86 8.53 -0.85 -17.07
N ILE A 87 9.17 -2.02 -17.18
CA ILE A 87 8.71 -3.11 -18.04
C ILE A 87 7.32 -3.59 -17.58
N LEU A 88 7.14 -3.81 -16.28
CA LEU A 88 5.87 -4.24 -15.70
C LEU A 88 4.78 -3.18 -15.80
N LEU A 89 5.13 -1.89 -15.89
CA LEU A 89 4.17 -0.81 -16.12
C LEU A 89 3.65 -0.80 -17.57
N ILE A 90 4.47 -1.21 -18.55
CA ILE A 90 4.09 -1.18 -19.97
C ILE A 90 2.96 -2.18 -20.24
N PHE A 91 3.00 -3.38 -19.67
CA PHE A 91 1.98 -4.42 -19.87
C PHE A 91 0.53 -3.93 -19.62
N PRO A 92 0.16 -3.38 -18.45
CA PRO A 92 -1.19 -2.88 -18.22
C PRO A 92 -1.52 -1.69 -19.11
N THR A 93 -0.57 -0.85 -19.51
CA THR A 93 -0.88 0.29 -20.40
C THR A 93 -1.32 -0.13 -21.79
N ILE A 94 -0.80 -1.24 -22.32
CA ILE A 94 -1.19 -1.77 -23.63
C ILE A 94 -2.51 -2.54 -23.54
N TRP A 95 -2.75 -3.24 -22.43
CA TRP A 95 -3.92 -4.10 -22.25
C TRP A 95 -5.18 -3.35 -21.78
N LEU A 96 -5.02 -2.20 -21.13
CA LEU A 96 -6.15 -1.39 -20.68
C LEU A 96 -6.72 -0.60 -21.87
N THR A 97 -7.99 -0.83 -22.17
CA THR A 97 -8.69 -0.16 -23.27
C THR A 97 -8.79 1.35 -23.03
N SER A 98 -8.40 2.12 -24.05
CA SER A 98 -8.55 3.58 -24.07
C SER A 98 -10.03 3.93 -24.01
N ARG A 99 -10.43 4.66 -22.95
CA ARG A 99 -11.81 5.13 -22.81
C ARG A 99 -12.04 6.37 -23.66
N PRO A 100 -13.18 6.48 -24.37
CA PRO A 100 -13.60 7.73 -24.99
C PRO A 100 -13.82 8.76 -23.88
N LYS A 101 -12.95 9.76 -23.79
CA LYS A 101 -13.12 10.88 -22.88
C LYS A 101 -14.16 11.83 -23.51
N PRO A 102 -15.08 12.42 -22.74
CA PRO A 102 -15.92 13.49 -23.26
C PRO A 102 -15.03 14.58 -23.90
N PRO A 103 -15.43 15.16 -25.04
CA PRO A 103 -14.62 16.13 -25.75
C PRO A 103 -14.29 17.30 -24.81
N LEU A 104 -13.05 17.80 -24.92
CA LEU A 104 -12.62 18.96 -24.16
C LEU A 104 -13.55 20.15 -24.46
N PRO A 105 -13.94 20.92 -23.45
CA PRO A 105 -14.63 22.19 -23.69
C PRO A 105 -13.82 23.06 -24.65
N ASN A 106 -14.49 23.69 -25.62
CA ASN A 106 -13.84 24.51 -26.65
C ASN A 106 -12.91 25.56 -26.01
N GLY A 107 -11.62 25.53 -26.38
CA GLY A 107 -10.60 26.49 -25.93
C GLY A 107 -9.80 26.09 -24.68
N GLU A 108 -9.98 24.90 -24.11
CA GLU A 108 -9.22 24.45 -22.93
C GLU A 108 -8.02 23.56 -23.29
N HIS A 109 -6.84 23.88 -22.72
CA HIS A 109 -5.64 23.05 -22.84
C HIS A 109 -5.75 21.76 -22.00
N TYR A 110 -5.31 20.64 -22.56
CA TYR A 110 -5.34 19.30 -21.94
C TYR A 110 -4.74 19.26 -20.52
N LEU A 111 -3.64 20.00 -20.30
CA LEU A 111 -2.93 20.05 -19.01
C LEU A 111 -3.65 20.95 -17.98
N LEU A 112 -4.18 22.09 -18.42
CA LEU A 112 -4.91 23.02 -17.55
C LEU A 112 -6.28 22.46 -17.13
N TYR A 113 -6.94 21.67 -17.99
CA TYR A 113 -8.23 21.09 -17.69
C TYR A 113 -8.21 20.19 -16.45
N SER A 114 -7.21 19.29 -16.35
CA SER A 114 -7.07 18.40 -15.20
C SER A 114 -6.81 19.19 -13.91
N TRP A 115 -5.93 20.20 -13.96
CA TRP A 115 -5.64 21.06 -12.81
C TRP A 115 -6.84 21.90 -12.37
N LYS A 116 -7.56 22.49 -13.32
CA LYS A 116 -8.79 23.27 -13.05
C LYS A 116 -9.88 22.39 -12.46
N ARG A 117 -10.00 21.14 -12.91
CA ARG A 117 -10.94 20.16 -12.35
C ARG A 117 -10.59 19.81 -10.90
N VAL A 118 -9.32 19.50 -10.62
CA VAL A 118 -8.85 19.26 -9.25
C VAL A 118 -9.13 20.49 -8.37
N GLY A 119 -8.78 21.69 -8.85
CA GLY A 119 -9.07 22.94 -8.15
C GLY A 119 -10.56 23.13 -7.86
N LYS A 120 -11.44 22.90 -8.84
CA LYS A 120 -12.90 23.01 -8.67
C LYS A 120 -13.45 21.99 -7.67
N THR A 121 -12.91 20.77 -7.66
CA THR A 121 -13.25 19.75 -6.67
C THR A 121 -12.77 20.15 -5.27
N LEU A 122 -11.57 20.71 -5.14
CA LEU A 122 -11.04 21.27 -3.88
C LEU A 122 -11.83 22.51 -3.42
N LEU A 123 -12.31 23.36 -4.32
CA LEU A 123 -13.18 24.49 -3.95
C LEU A 123 -14.58 24.02 -3.52
N SER A 124 -15.03 22.86 -4.01
CA SER A 124 -16.29 22.22 -3.62
C SER A 124 -16.20 21.42 -2.31
N THR A 125 -15.08 21.54 -1.58
CA THR A 125 -14.76 20.79 -0.35
C THR A 125 -15.85 20.82 0.71
N ARG A 126 -16.62 21.92 0.81
CA ARG A 126 -17.68 22.06 1.82
C ARG A 126 -18.79 21.01 1.67
N SER A 127 -19.03 20.51 0.47
CA SER A 127 -20.01 19.44 0.20
C SER A 127 -19.48 18.03 0.50
N LEU A 128 -18.16 17.86 0.65
CA LEU A 128 -17.48 16.56 0.77
C LEU A 128 -16.63 16.49 2.04
N TRP A 129 -17.09 17.12 3.12
CA TRP A 129 -16.34 17.23 4.37
C TRP A 129 -15.93 15.87 4.97
N GLN A 130 -16.76 14.83 4.81
CA GLN A 130 -16.43 13.48 5.27
C GLN A 130 -15.24 12.89 4.50
N THR A 131 -15.18 13.10 3.18
CA THR A 131 -14.06 12.66 2.35
C THR A 131 -12.78 13.39 2.72
N MET A 132 -12.85 14.69 3.02
CA MET A 132 -11.68 15.46 3.47
C MET A 132 -11.13 15.01 4.81
N LYS A 133 -12.00 14.70 5.79
CA LYS A 133 -11.56 14.10 7.06
C LYS A 133 -10.84 12.78 6.84
N PHE A 134 -11.37 11.93 5.96
CA PHE A 134 -10.73 10.66 5.61
C PHE A 134 -9.37 10.88 4.94
N LEU A 135 -9.28 11.76 3.94
CA LEU A 135 -8.03 12.11 3.26
C LEU A 135 -6.98 12.69 4.22
N PHE A 136 -7.39 13.56 5.13
CA PHE A 136 -6.49 14.14 6.13
C PHE A 136 -5.99 13.09 7.11
N GLY A 137 -6.87 12.20 7.60
CA GLY A 137 -6.48 11.08 8.45
C GLY A 137 -5.53 10.11 7.73
N TRP A 138 -5.84 9.76 6.49
CA TRP A 138 -4.98 8.92 5.65
C TRP A 138 -3.62 9.57 5.39
N PHE A 139 -3.59 10.88 5.12
CA PHE A 139 -2.35 11.64 4.94
C PHE A 139 -1.47 11.57 6.20
N LEU A 140 -2.04 11.82 7.38
CA LEU A 140 -1.31 11.73 8.65
C LEU A 140 -0.77 10.32 8.93
N ILE A 141 -1.57 9.28 8.67
CA ILE A 141 -1.14 7.90 8.86
C ILE A 141 -0.02 7.54 7.88
N SER A 142 -0.18 7.87 6.60
CA SER A 142 0.80 7.57 5.56
C SER A 142 2.13 8.28 5.79
N ASP A 143 2.09 9.55 6.18
CA ASP A 143 3.29 10.34 6.49
C ASP A 143 3.97 9.84 7.77
N GLY A 144 3.19 9.53 8.81
CA GLY A 144 3.68 8.99 10.07
C GLY A 144 4.38 7.64 9.90
N VAL A 145 3.77 6.70 9.16
CA VAL A 145 4.37 5.41 8.84
C VAL A 145 5.68 5.58 8.04
N SER A 146 5.67 6.42 7.00
CA SER A 146 6.86 6.66 6.18
C SER A 146 8.01 7.23 7.01
N THR A 147 7.70 8.16 7.90
CA THR A 147 8.67 8.75 8.83
C THR A 147 9.22 7.69 9.80
N LEU A 148 8.37 6.81 10.34
CA LEU A 148 8.79 5.73 11.23
C LEU A 148 9.79 4.78 10.58
N ILE A 149 9.55 4.40 9.32
CA ILE A 149 10.45 3.54 8.55
C ILE A 149 11.84 4.20 8.43
N VAL A 150 11.88 5.49 8.05
CA VAL A 150 13.14 6.23 7.86
C VAL A 150 13.89 6.43 9.18
N VAL A 151 13.17 6.82 10.24
CA VAL A 151 13.77 7.00 11.58
C VAL A 151 14.26 5.67 12.14
N GLY A 152 13.53 4.58 11.92
CA GLY A 152 13.94 3.23 12.33
C GLY A 152 15.27 2.81 11.68
N VAL A 153 15.43 3.05 10.38
CA VAL A 153 16.70 2.79 9.67
C VAL A 153 17.82 3.66 10.21
N LEU A 154 17.57 4.96 10.45
CA LEU A 154 18.57 5.87 10.99
C LEU A 154 19.01 5.45 12.40
N PHE A 155 18.06 5.04 13.25
CA PHE A 155 18.34 4.56 14.60
C PHE A 155 19.15 3.26 14.57
N GLY A 156 18.74 2.28 13.77
CA GLY A 156 19.46 1.01 13.63
C GLY A 156 20.90 1.21 13.14
N LYS A 157 21.14 2.15 12.22
CA LYS A 157 22.50 2.47 11.74
C LYS A 157 23.33 3.23 12.77
N LYS A 158 22.74 4.21 13.46
CA LYS A 158 23.48 5.15 14.30
C LYS A 158 23.68 4.68 15.74
N HIS A 159 22.71 3.97 16.30
CA HIS A 159 22.74 3.55 17.71
C HIS A 159 23.03 2.07 17.92
N LEU A 160 22.57 1.21 17.01
CA LEU A 160 22.78 -0.25 17.09
C LEU A 160 23.93 -0.74 16.21
N GLU A 161 24.63 0.18 15.54
CA GLU A 161 25.75 -0.07 14.63
C GLU A 161 25.47 -1.21 13.64
N MET A 162 24.21 -1.31 13.18
CA MET A 162 23.81 -2.39 12.28
C MET A 162 24.53 -2.26 10.95
N THR A 163 25.12 -3.37 10.51
CA THR A 163 25.81 -3.39 9.21
C THR A 163 24.79 -3.25 8.07
N ASN A 164 25.25 -2.77 6.91
CA ASN A 164 24.37 -2.70 5.73
C ASN A 164 23.78 -4.07 5.36
N THR A 165 24.51 -5.16 5.61
CA THR A 165 24.04 -6.53 5.40
C THR A 165 22.89 -6.88 6.33
N GLU A 166 22.99 -6.55 7.62
CA GLU A 166 21.89 -6.76 8.58
C GLU A 166 20.63 -5.98 8.19
N MET A 167 20.79 -4.75 7.71
CA MET A 167 19.68 -3.92 7.22
C MET A 167 18.98 -4.55 6.01
N ILE A 168 19.75 -5.01 5.01
CA ILE A 168 19.20 -5.66 3.81
C ILE A 168 18.48 -6.97 4.19
N LEU A 169 19.03 -7.75 5.13
CA LEU A 169 18.40 -8.97 5.61
C LEU A 169 17.06 -8.70 6.31
N MET A 170 16.98 -7.64 7.11
CA MET A 170 15.70 -7.21 7.70
C MET A 170 14.72 -6.80 6.60
N SER A 171 15.19 -6.14 5.53
CA SER A 171 14.31 -5.71 4.42
C SER A 171 13.76 -6.91 3.68
N ALA A 172 14.58 -7.94 3.54
CA ALA A 172 14.21 -9.17 2.88
C ALA A 172 13.03 -9.89 3.59
N LEU A 173 12.94 -9.74 4.90
CA LEU A 173 11.91 -10.36 5.72
C LEU A 173 10.58 -9.58 5.73
N VAL A 174 10.60 -8.28 5.43
CA VAL A 174 9.39 -7.42 5.48
C VAL A 174 8.25 -7.98 4.64
N PRO A 175 8.42 -8.32 3.33
CA PRO A 175 7.34 -8.86 2.51
C PRO A 175 6.79 -10.20 3.01
N VAL A 176 7.61 -11.00 3.69
CA VAL A 176 7.17 -12.27 4.27
C VAL A 176 6.18 -12.01 5.41
N PHE A 177 6.50 -11.06 6.30
CA PHE A 177 5.62 -10.64 7.38
C PHE A 177 4.38 -9.91 6.87
N GLU A 178 4.47 -9.14 5.79
CA GLU A 178 3.30 -8.52 5.14
C GLU A 178 2.31 -9.57 4.65
N ILE A 179 2.78 -10.60 3.92
CA ILE A 179 1.92 -11.69 3.43
C ILE A 179 1.24 -12.39 4.61
N ILE A 180 2.01 -12.74 5.65
CA ILE A 180 1.48 -13.37 6.87
C ILE A 180 0.42 -12.46 7.51
N GLY A 181 0.69 -11.16 7.59
CA GLY A 181 -0.22 -10.16 8.12
C GLY A 181 -1.54 -10.08 7.40
N ILE A 182 -1.51 -10.01 6.08
CA ILE A 182 -2.72 -10.00 5.24
C ILE A 182 -3.57 -11.24 5.51
N TYR A 183 -2.95 -12.43 5.50
CA TYR A 183 -3.69 -13.67 5.75
C TYR A 183 -4.23 -13.74 7.19
N LEU A 184 -3.47 -13.26 8.18
CA LEU A 184 -3.90 -13.18 9.57
C LEU A 184 -5.14 -12.28 9.70
N PHE A 185 -5.12 -11.08 9.11
CA PHE A 185 -6.25 -10.17 9.15
C PHE A 185 -7.45 -10.68 8.37
N PHE A 186 -7.26 -11.37 7.23
CA PHE A 186 -8.37 -12.04 6.55
C PHE A 186 -8.97 -13.16 7.38
N PHE A 187 -8.13 -13.94 8.06
CA PHE A 187 -8.59 -14.99 8.96
C PHE A 187 -9.38 -14.40 10.13
N LEU A 188 -8.86 -13.35 10.78
CA LEU A 188 -9.54 -12.64 11.86
C LEU A 188 -10.84 -11.99 11.40
N GLN A 189 -10.86 -11.38 10.22
CA GLN A 189 -12.07 -10.80 9.62
C GLN A 189 -13.15 -11.87 9.41
N LYS A 190 -12.77 -13.07 8.94
CA LYS A 190 -13.68 -14.19 8.72
C LYS A 190 -14.15 -14.83 10.03
N LEU A 191 -13.27 -14.91 11.04
CA LEU A 191 -13.56 -15.51 12.34
C LEU A 191 -14.50 -14.63 13.18
N PHE A 192 -14.25 -13.32 13.21
CA PHE A 192 -14.98 -12.37 14.05
C PHE A 192 -16.04 -11.56 13.29
N HIS A 193 -16.27 -11.83 12.00
CA HIS A 193 -17.21 -11.10 11.14
C HIS A 193 -17.03 -9.56 11.21
N LEU A 194 -15.78 -9.11 11.29
CA LEU A 194 -15.46 -7.70 11.48
C LEU A 194 -15.83 -6.87 10.25
N THR A 195 -16.47 -5.72 10.49
CA THR A 195 -16.69 -4.70 9.47
C THR A 195 -15.37 -4.11 8.99
N GLU A 196 -15.29 -3.77 7.70
CA GLU A 196 -14.12 -3.13 7.07
C GLU A 196 -13.67 -1.87 7.82
N LYS A 197 -14.61 -1.06 8.29
CA LYS A 197 -14.33 0.13 9.10
C LYS A 197 -13.58 -0.20 10.40
N THR A 198 -13.96 -1.30 11.05
CA THR A 198 -13.35 -1.73 12.30
C THR A 198 -11.90 -2.13 12.06
N ILE A 199 -11.62 -2.86 10.97
CA ILE A 199 -10.28 -3.28 10.59
C ILE A 199 -9.37 -2.08 10.36
N VAL A 200 -9.82 -1.11 9.54
CA VAL A 200 -9.05 0.12 9.27
C VAL A 200 -8.76 0.90 10.56
N ILE A 201 -9.74 1.03 11.45
CA ILE A 201 -9.56 1.71 12.75
C ILE A 201 -8.58 0.94 13.64
N THR A 202 -8.73 -0.37 13.78
CA THR A 202 -7.84 -1.21 14.60
C THR A 202 -6.39 -1.12 14.12
N ILE A 203 -6.17 -1.22 12.81
CA ILE A 203 -4.83 -1.10 12.23
C ILE A 203 -4.27 0.32 12.44
N SER A 204 -5.08 1.36 12.26
CA SER A 204 -4.66 2.75 12.51
C SER A 204 -4.22 2.98 13.96
N ILE A 205 -4.95 2.39 14.93
CA ILE A 205 -4.59 2.45 16.35
C ILE A 205 -3.27 1.70 16.58
N PHE A 206 -3.14 0.48 16.05
CA PHE A 206 -1.92 -0.32 16.19
C PHE A 206 -0.69 0.40 15.61
N SER A 207 -0.85 1.03 14.45
CA SER A 207 0.17 1.86 13.80
C SER A 207 0.59 3.02 14.68
N SER A 208 -0.34 3.60 15.45
CA SER A 208 -0.09 4.74 16.34
C SER A 208 0.56 4.32 17.67
N ILE A 209 0.51 3.04 18.04
CA ILE A 209 1.20 2.51 19.23
C ILE A 209 2.71 2.36 18.97
N LEU A 210 3.11 2.02 17.75
CA LEU A 210 4.52 1.89 17.36
C LEU A 210 5.37 3.17 17.61
N PRO A 211 4.94 4.39 17.20
CA PRO A 211 5.69 5.62 17.52
C PRO A 211 5.73 5.89 19.02
N LEU A 212 4.65 5.60 19.75
CA LEU A 212 4.62 5.74 21.21
C LEU A 212 5.64 4.81 21.87
N TYR A 213 5.75 3.57 21.39
CA TYR A 213 6.77 2.62 21.84
C TYR A 213 8.19 3.11 21.52
N GLY A 214 8.42 3.68 20.33
CA GLY A 214 9.70 4.30 19.97
C GLY A 214 10.07 5.47 20.90
N ILE A 215 9.12 6.33 21.26
CA ILE A 215 9.33 7.45 22.20
C ILE A 215 9.65 6.94 23.61
N LEU A 216 8.95 5.89 24.06
CA LEU A 216 9.22 5.28 25.37
C LEU A 216 10.64 4.72 25.47
N GLY A 217 11.18 4.16 24.38
CA GLY A 217 12.56 3.67 24.31
C GLY A 217 13.64 4.76 24.49
N PHE A 218 13.32 6.04 24.25
CA PHE A 218 14.24 7.14 24.55
C PHE A 218 14.33 7.49 26.04
N TRP A 219 13.27 7.21 26.81
CA TRP A 219 13.13 7.64 28.21
C TRP A 219 13.24 6.49 29.22
N LEU A 220 12.96 5.25 28.81
CA LEU A 220 12.95 4.07 29.68
C LEU A 220 14.04 3.07 29.26
N PRO A 221 14.58 2.26 30.19
CA PRO A 221 15.55 1.20 29.90
C PRO A 221 14.96 0.00 29.14
N PHE A 222 13.72 0.10 28.66
CA PHE A 222 13.01 -0.94 27.93
C PHE A 222 12.42 -0.30 26.66
N GLY A 223 12.87 -0.76 25.49
CA GLY A 223 12.47 -0.26 24.18
C GLY A 223 13.66 0.23 23.36
N LEU A 224 13.93 -0.42 22.23
CA LEU A 224 15.02 -0.15 21.28
C LEU A 224 16.44 -0.52 21.74
N ASN A 225 16.58 -1.44 22.70
CA ASN A 225 17.90 -1.91 23.14
C ASN A 225 18.43 -3.07 22.30
N TYR A 226 17.54 -3.83 21.65
CA TYR A 226 17.92 -5.00 20.87
C TYR A 226 17.62 -4.83 19.38
N LYS A 227 18.51 -5.37 18.52
CA LYS A 227 18.37 -5.32 17.06
C LYS A 227 17.05 -5.89 16.54
N TRP A 228 16.45 -6.85 17.24
CA TRP A 228 15.16 -7.44 16.87
C TRP A 228 13.97 -6.51 17.15
N GLU A 229 14.06 -5.61 18.13
CA GLU A 229 13.00 -4.64 18.45
C GLU A 229 12.85 -3.59 17.34
N VAL A 230 13.97 -3.19 16.72
CA VAL A 230 13.95 -2.38 15.50
C VAL A 230 13.27 -3.14 14.36
N GLY A 231 13.59 -4.43 14.21
CA GLY A 231 12.89 -5.31 13.27
C GLY A 231 11.37 -5.28 13.49
N CYS A 232 10.90 -5.46 14.73
CA CYS A 232 9.47 -5.44 15.05
C CYS A 232 8.79 -4.09 14.72
N ILE A 233 9.46 -2.96 14.94
CA ILE A 233 8.94 -1.65 14.56
C ILE A 233 8.84 -1.54 13.03
N TRP A 234 9.85 -2.05 12.33
CA TRP A 234 9.93 -2.03 10.88
C TRP A 234 8.90 -2.94 10.21
N TYR A 235 8.72 -4.16 10.74
CA TYR A 235 7.65 -5.06 10.29
C TYR A 235 6.29 -4.45 10.62
N GLY A 236 6.11 -3.95 11.84
CA GLY A 236 4.86 -3.36 12.33
C GLY A 236 4.39 -2.14 11.54
N SER A 237 5.32 -1.33 11.03
CA SER A 237 4.98 -0.10 10.30
C SER A 237 4.46 -0.35 8.88
N GLU A 238 4.71 -1.51 8.28
CA GLU A 238 4.30 -1.80 6.89
C GLU A 238 2.92 -2.47 6.81
N PHE A 239 2.45 -3.11 7.88
CA PHE A 239 1.06 -3.63 7.99
C PHE A 239 -0.08 -2.66 7.61
N PRO A 240 -0.01 -1.35 7.90
CA PRO A 240 -1.10 -0.40 7.66
C PRO A 240 -1.21 0.09 6.23
N LEU A 241 -0.13 0.05 5.45
CA LEU A 241 -0.09 0.53 4.07
C LEU A 241 -0.65 -0.49 3.06
N VAL A 242 -0.95 -1.68 3.57
CA VAL A 242 -1.22 -2.90 2.83
C VAL A 242 -2.73 -3.21 2.74
N GLN A 243 -3.61 -2.32 3.22
CA GLN A 243 -5.08 -2.44 3.11
C GLN A 243 -5.75 -1.16 2.64
#